data_AF-A0A350QBG7-F1
#
_entry.id   AF-A0A350QBG7-F1
#
_cell.length_a   1.000
_cell.length_b   1.000
_cell.length_c   1.000
_cell.angle_alpha   90.00
_cell.angle_beta   90.00
_cell.angle_gamma   90.00
#
_symmetry.space_group_name_H-M   'P 1'
#
loop_
_entity.id
_entity.type
_entity.pdbx_description
1 polymer ?
#
loop_
_entity_poly.entity_id
_entity_poly.type
_entity_poly.pdbx_seq_one_letter_code
_entity_poly.pdbx_strand_id
1 'polypeptide(L)'
;MLDREDGELLRAHAYTDGITWATHVDMETGRPVENPDVVYESDPQWILPANSGAHNWEPQSWDNEQGLMYFYYHDIPNFYSLDETFVNTGVYEIRERGLSLGWGEGEYRRRLEAQADPRPESKAFVGAFDPITGQYKWRHQLESLYNGGVLATTTGLVFQGEGTGNLVVRDSDTGEPIWSYDAQGTFGSSVMTYQIGDTQYVAVLMNGNRTIDLGGSVVVLKLDGEAALPTATVIEPAEVPEQPDDEYSEQLVTQGNELYHAQCASCHGGIGIPNEVAITAPELRLMTLDTHADFENIVINGALAERGMPDFEDALGGVQLEAIRAFIVTQARQLREDQ
;
A
#
# COMPACT_ATOMS: atom_id res chain seq x y z
N MET A 1 -2.81 22.70 11.18
CA MET A 1 -3.41 23.95 10.66
C MET A 1 -2.36 25.03 10.66
N LEU A 2 -2.16 25.66 9.51
CA LEU A 2 -1.25 26.79 9.34
C LEU A 2 -2.05 28.00 8.85
N ASP A 3 -1.60 29.19 9.17
CA ASP A 3 -2.03 30.37 8.43
C ASP A 3 -1.42 30.30 7.02
N ARG A 4 -2.27 30.47 6.00
CA ARG A 4 -1.83 30.39 4.60
C ARG A 4 -1.13 31.65 4.11
N GLU A 5 -1.26 32.77 4.83
CA GLU A 5 -0.69 34.06 4.45
C GLU A 5 0.80 34.15 4.81
N ASP A 6 1.21 33.55 5.94
CA ASP A 6 2.57 33.64 6.46
C ASP A 6 3.18 32.30 6.94
N GLY A 7 2.39 31.23 7.03
CA GLY A 7 2.84 29.92 7.48
C GLY A 7 2.85 29.73 9.00
N GLU A 8 2.28 30.65 9.79
CA GLU A 8 2.20 30.52 11.25
C GLU A 8 1.51 29.20 11.67
N LEU A 9 2.11 28.47 12.61
CA LEU A 9 1.48 27.28 13.17
C LEU A 9 0.33 27.65 14.10
N LEU A 10 -0.90 27.40 13.64
CA LEU A 10 -2.10 27.68 14.42
C LEU A 10 -2.47 26.53 15.35
N ARG A 11 -2.43 25.28 14.84
CA ARG A 11 -2.72 24.03 15.59
C ARG A 11 -2.06 22.80 14.98
N ALA A 12 -1.71 21.83 15.83
CA ALA A 12 -1.22 20.53 15.44
C ALA A 12 -1.81 19.43 16.34
N HIS A 13 -3.02 18.99 16.02
CA HIS A 13 -3.69 17.90 16.72
C HIS A 13 -3.35 16.56 16.04
N ALA A 14 -3.07 15.55 16.84
CA ALA A 14 -3.04 14.18 16.35
C ALA A 14 -4.46 13.74 15.95
N TYR A 15 -4.59 13.11 14.79
CA TYR A 15 -5.86 12.54 14.32
C TYR A 15 -5.89 11.01 14.46
N THR A 16 -4.78 10.39 14.83
CA THR A 16 -4.74 8.96 15.15
C THR A 16 -4.05 8.74 16.49
N ASP A 17 -4.50 7.69 17.18
CA ASP A 17 -3.89 7.21 18.40
C ASP A 17 -2.63 6.36 18.11
N GLY A 18 -2.39 6.03 16.83
CA GLY A 18 -1.26 5.22 16.37
C GLY A 18 0.08 5.97 16.26
N ILE A 19 0.22 7.22 16.73
CA ILE A 19 1.49 7.94 16.59
C ILE A 19 2.46 7.50 17.69
N THR A 20 3.56 6.86 17.29
CA THR A 20 4.59 6.35 18.22
C THR A 20 5.88 7.17 18.17
N TRP A 21 6.25 7.73 17.02
CA TRP A 21 7.54 8.42 16.83
C TRP A 21 7.62 9.80 17.52
N ALA A 22 6.49 10.41 17.86
CA ALA A 22 6.42 11.70 18.54
C ALA A 22 5.30 11.72 19.58
N THR A 23 5.48 12.52 20.63
CA THR A 23 4.50 12.67 21.71
C THR A 23 3.49 13.78 21.44
N HIS A 24 3.95 14.89 20.82
CA HIS A 24 3.13 16.05 20.43
C HIS A 24 3.94 16.97 19.51
N VAL A 25 3.33 18.06 19.05
CA VAL A 25 4.03 19.20 18.45
C VAL A 25 4.10 20.32 19.48
N ASP A 26 5.30 20.82 19.74
CA ASP A 26 5.52 22.00 20.56
C ASP A 26 5.02 23.23 19.80
N MET A 27 4.01 23.90 20.35
CA MET A 27 3.36 25.05 19.72
C MET A 27 4.20 26.33 19.78
N GLU A 28 5.21 26.42 20.65
CA GLU A 28 6.13 27.57 20.70
C GLU A 28 7.14 27.49 19.55
N THR A 29 7.68 26.30 19.30
CA THR A 29 8.71 26.08 18.28
C THR A 29 8.18 25.59 16.94
N GLY A 30 6.97 25.04 16.91
CA GLY A 30 6.35 24.36 15.78
C GLY A 30 6.98 23.01 15.44
N ARG A 31 7.80 22.46 16.33
CA ARG A 31 8.54 21.21 16.09
C ARG A 31 7.86 20.03 16.77
N PRO A 32 7.79 18.85 16.12
CA PRO A 32 7.47 17.60 16.80
C PRO A 32 8.45 17.35 17.95
N VAL A 33 7.91 16.93 19.09
CA VAL A 33 8.68 16.41 20.22
C VAL A 33 8.75 14.90 20.05
N GLU A 34 9.89 14.43 19.52
CA GLU A 34 10.18 13.02 19.28
C GLU A 34 10.01 12.20 20.56
N ASN A 35 9.51 10.97 20.40
CA ASN A 35 9.38 10.03 21.50
C ASN A 35 10.77 9.44 21.83
N PRO A 36 11.31 9.66 23.03
CA PRO A 36 12.65 9.19 23.38
C PRO A 36 12.78 7.65 23.41
N ASP A 37 11.67 6.93 23.45
CA ASP A 37 11.65 5.46 23.42
C ASP A 37 11.75 4.90 21.99
N VAL A 38 11.56 5.73 20.95
CA VAL A 38 11.67 5.32 19.54
C VAL A 38 13.06 5.67 18.99
N VAL A 39 13.95 4.67 18.99
CA VAL A 39 15.40 4.81 18.70
C VAL A 39 15.91 3.66 17.82
N TYR A 40 15.30 3.49 16.64
CA TYR A 40 15.54 2.37 15.72
C TYR A 40 17.00 2.24 15.24
N GLU A 41 17.81 3.28 15.42
CA GLU A 41 19.23 3.29 15.11
C GLU A 41 20.05 2.37 16.02
N SER A 42 19.61 2.22 17.27
CA SER A 42 20.25 1.37 18.27
C SER A 42 19.36 0.24 18.77
N ASP A 43 18.04 0.39 18.65
CA ASP A 43 17.05 -0.58 19.08
C ASP A 43 15.98 -0.80 17.98
N PRO A 44 16.22 -1.75 17.05
CA PRO A 44 15.29 -2.11 15.98
C PRO A 44 13.87 -2.36 16.46
N GLN A 45 12.88 -1.65 15.89
CA GLN A 45 11.52 -1.64 16.44
C GLN A 45 10.42 -1.36 15.42
N TRP A 46 9.19 -1.72 15.78
CA TRP A 46 7.99 -1.36 15.03
C TRP A 46 7.60 0.10 15.29
N ILE A 47 7.38 0.86 14.22
CA ILE A 47 7.00 2.28 14.29
C ILE A 47 5.66 2.50 13.57
N LEU A 48 4.83 3.35 14.16
CA LEU A 48 3.56 3.85 13.62
C LEU A 48 3.44 5.39 13.69
N PRO A 49 2.76 6.02 12.71
CA PRO A 49 2.59 5.49 11.36
C PRO A 49 3.98 5.30 10.71
N ALA A 50 4.08 4.34 9.80
CA ALA A 50 5.32 4.10 9.06
C ALA A 50 5.33 4.84 7.70
N ASN A 51 6.03 4.28 6.72
CA ASN A 51 6.18 4.80 5.36
C ASN A 51 4.86 4.89 4.57
N SER A 52 3.80 4.17 4.96
CA SER A 52 2.46 4.37 4.40
C SER A 52 1.85 5.71 4.82
N GLY A 53 2.40 6.36 5.86
CA GLY A 53 1.77 7.48 6.55
C GLY A 53 0.55 7.02 7.36
N ALA A 54 -0.03 7.95 8.13
CA ALA A 54 -1.36 7.72 8.70
C ALA A 54 -2.47 8.09 7.70
N HIS A 55 -2.23 9.12 6.89
CA HIS A 55 -3.04 9.48 5.73
C HIS A 55 -2.07 9.76 4.58
N ASN A 56 -2.36 9.25 3.38
CA ASN A 56 -1.45 9.33 2.24
C ASN A 56 -2.01 10.25 1.14
N TRP A 57 -2.21 9.73 -0.07
CA TRP A 57 -2.58 10.49 -1.25
C TRP A 57 -4.10 10.55 -1.48
N GLU A 58 -4.86 9.73 -0.75
CA GLU A 58 -6.31 9.62 -0.87
C GLU A 58 -6.99 10.95 -0.51
N PRO A 59 -7.75 11.60 -1.40
CA PRO A 59 -8.24 12.93 -1.09
C PRO A 59 -9.21 12.98 0.09
N GLN A 60 -9.00 13.97 0.95
CA GLN A 60 -9.93 14.40 2.00
C GLN A 60 -10.94 15.42 1.45
N SER A 61 -12.02 15.66 2.21
CA SER A 61 -13.01 16.71 1.90
C SER A 61 -13.31 17.57 3.11
N TRP A 62 -13.69 18.82 2.87
CA TRP A 62 -14.00 19.83 3.88
C TRP A 62 -15.44 20.30 3.74
N ASP A 63 -16.21 20.22 4.83
CA ASP A 63 -17.51 20.88 4.95
C ASP A 63 -17.33 22.21 5.67
N ASN A 64 -17.54 23.30 4.94
CA ASN A 64 -17.37 24.65 5.44
C ASN A 64 -18.47 25.08 6.41
N GLU A 65 -19.68 24.53 6.30
CA GLU A 65 -20.79 24.88 7.20
C GLU A 65 -20.61 24.22 8.56
N GLN A 66 -20.14 22.97 8.57
CA GLN A 66 -19.90 22.21 9.81
C GLN A 66 -18.51 22.46 10.40
N GLY A 67 -17.56 22.93 9.60
CA GLY A 67 -16.16 23.05 10.02
C GLY A 67 -15.47 21.70 10.21
N LEU A 68 -15.88 20.69 9.41
CA LEU A 68 -15.42 19.31 9.56
C LEU A 68 -14.59 18.86 8.35
N MET A 69 -13.54 18.12 8.65
CA MET A 69 -12.70 17.42 7.69
C MET A 69 -13.10 15.95 7.66
N TYR A 70 -13.53 15.47 6.50
CA TYR A 70 -13.80 14.06 6.26
C TYR A 70 -12.63 13.44 5.54
N PHE A 71 -12.13 12.31 6.06
CA PHE A 71 -11.06 11.57 5.43
C PHE A 71 -11.01 10.14 5.92
N TYR A 72 -10.30 9.33 5.14
CA TYR A 72 -9.84 8.02 5.54
C TYR A 72 -8.37 8.11 5.98
N TYR A 73 -8.02 7.33 6.99
CA TYR A 73 -6.65 7.16 7.46
C TYR A 73 -6.44 5.71 7.93
N HIS A 74 -5.18 5.27 7.99
CA HIS A 74 -4.78 3.97 8.51
C HIS A 74 -3.61 4.08 9.50
N ASP A 75 -3.45 3.05 10.30
CA ASP A 75 -2.31 2.84 11.19
C ASP A 75 -1.63 1.55 10.73
N ILE A 76 -0.63 1.65 9.85
CA ILE A 76 0.12 0.48 9.35
C ILE A 76 1.56 0.57 9.87
N PRO A 77 2.02 -0.42 10.67
CA PRO A 77 3.35 -0.41 11.23
C PRO A 77 4.35 -0.94 10.22
N ASN A 78 5.57 -0.42 10.28
CA ASN A 78 6.75 -1.02 9.64
C ASN A 78 7.85 -1.19 10.68
N PHE A 79 8.73 -2.15 10.43
CA PHE A 79 9.86 -2.48 11.29
C PHE A 79 11.10 -1.75 10.77
N TYR A 80 11.70 -0.92 11.62
CA TYR A 80 12.86 -0.10 11.29
C TYR A 80 14.10 -0.61 12.01
N SER A 81 15.19 -0.70 11.27
CA SER A 81 16.54 -1.00 11.74
C SER A 81 17.53 -0.36 10.76
N LEU A 82 18.76 -0.07 11.18
CA LEU A 82 19.82 0.32 10.25
C LEU A 82 20.28 -0.88 9.42
N ASP A 83 20.75 -0.61 8.20
CA ASP A 83 21.39 -1.60 7.34
C ASP A 83 22.58 -2.32 8.01
N GLU A 84 22.73 -3.62 7.76
CA GLU A 84 23.76 -4.47 8.40
C GLU A 84 25.18 -4.01 8.05
N THR A 85 25.43 -3.65 6.80
CA THR A 85 26.74 -3.16 6.36
C THR A 85 27.05 -1.84 7.05
N PHE A 86 26.07 -0.95 7.15
CA PHE A 86 26.23 0.30 7.88
C PHE A 86 26.54 0.07 9.37
N VAL A 87 25.82 -0.82 10.05
CA VAL A 87 26.07 -1.16 11.46
C VAL A 87 27.48 -1.73 11.65
N ASN A 88 27.92 -2.61 10.75
CA ASN A 88 29.22 -3.29 10.88
C ASN A 88 30.42 -2.43 10.48
N THR A 89 30.24 -1.51 9.53
CA THR A 89 31.36 -0.81 8.87
C THR A 89 31.31 0.71 9.01
N GLY A 90 30.13 1.28 9.32
CA GLY A 90 29.87 2.71 9.27
C GLY A 90 29.76 3.29 7.85
N VAL A 91 29.76 2.44 6.82
CA VAL A 91 29.68 2.87 5.41
C VAL A 91 28.25 2.69 4.92
N TYR A 92 27.68 3.78 4.40
CA TYR A 92 26.40 3.76 3.71
C TYR A 92 26.62 3.55 2.21
N GLU A 93 25.99 2.53 1.66
CA GLU A 93 26.07 2.20 0.24
C GLU A 93 24.83 2.70 -0.51
N ILE A 94 25.05 3.51 -1.54
CA ILE A 94 23.99 3.89 -2.48
C ILE A 94 23.86 2.78 -3.50
N ARG A 95 22.67 2.21 -3.62
CA ARG A 95 22.36 1.21 -4.64
C ARG A 95 22.24 1.92 -5.99
N GLU A 96 22.91 1.37 -7.00
CA GLU A 96 22.82 1.86 -8.37
C GLU A 96 21.39 1.72 -8.93
N ARG A 97 20.64 0.72 -8.44
CA ARG A 97 19.22 0.50 -8.72
C ARG A 97 18.45 0.12 -7.45
N GLY A 98 17.19 0.56 -7.36
CA GLY A 98 16.32 0.32 -6.22
C GLY A 98 16.36 1.43 -5.16
N LEU A 99 15.65 1.20 -4.05
CA LEU A 99 15.60 2.16 -2.95
C LEU A 99 16.87 2.04 -2.10
N SER A 100 17.52 3.18 -1.85
CA SER A 100 18.62 3.31 -0.89
C SER A 100 18.09 4.03 0.34
N LEU A 101 17.47 3.28 1.25
CA LEU A 101 16.85 3.82 2.48
C LEU A 101 17.79 3.75 3.69
N GLY A 102 18.83 2.91 3.62
CA GLY A 102 19.73 2.65 4.74
C GLY A 102 19.08 1.85 5.87
N TRP A 103 17.98 1.16 5.57
CA TRP A 103 17.29 0.30 6.54
C TRP A 103 17.70 -1.15 6.35
N GLY A 104 17.66 -1.94 7.42
CA GLY A 104 17.92 -3.37 7.37
C GLY A 104 16.90 -4.07 6.48
N GLU A 105 17.37 -5.03 5.69
CA GLU A 105 16.55 -5.84 4.77
C GLU A 105 16.92 -7.34 4.89
N GLY A 106 16.24 -8.20 4.15
CA GLY A 106 16.61 -9.60 3.99
C GLY A 106 16.61 -10.43 5.27
N GLU A 107 17.56 -11.36 5.38
CA GLU A 107 17.69 -12.24 6.55
C GLU A 107 18.05 -11.46 7.83
N TYR A 108 18.92 -10.45 7.71
CA TYR A 108 19.30 -9.60 8.83
C TYR A 108 18.08 -8.94 9.49
N ARG A 109 17.22 -8.27 8.70
CA ARG A 109 15.98 -7.70 9.20
C ARG A 109 15.08 -8.74 9.86
N ARG A 110 14.87 -9.90 9.21
CA ARG A 110 14.01 -10.97 9.76
C ARG A 110 14.52 -11.49 11.11
N ARG A 111 15.83 -11.61 11.31
CA ARG A 111 16.41 -12.00 12.60
C ARG A 111 16.16 -10.96 13.69
N LEU A 112 16.24 -9.67 13.36
CA LEU A 112 15.95 -8.58 14.29
C LEU A 112 14.46 -8.53 14.64
N GLU A 113 13.59 -8.62 13.64
CA GLU A 113 12.14 -8.62 13.82
C GLU A 113 11.68 -9.79 14.72
N ALA A 114 12.28 -10.97 14.57
CA ALA A 114 11.98 -12.13 15.42
C ALA A 114 12.39 -11.95 16.90
N GLN A 115 13.23 -10.98 17.21
CA GLN A 115 13.68 -10.64 18.57
C GLN A 115 12.95 -9.41 19.14
N ALA A 116 12.20 -8.69 18.30
CA ALA A 116 11.50 -7.48 18.68
C ALA A 116 10.14 -7.79 19.34
N ASP A 117 9.51 -6.74 19.87
CA ASP A 117 8.14 -6.81 20.32
C ASP A 117 7.18 -7.21 19.18
N PRO A 118 6.01 -7.80 19.51
CA PRO A 118 5.04 -8.19 18.52
C PRO A 118 4.63 -7.03 17.61
N ARG A 119 4.49 -7.33 16.31
CA ARG A 119 3.98 -6.38 15.31
C ARG A 119 2.65 -5.76 15.78
N PRO A 120 2.54 -4.43 15.88
CA PRO A 120 1.28 -3.77 16.18
C PRO A 120 0.18 -4.14 15.18
N GLU A 121 -1.08 -4.11 15.64
CA GLU A 121 -2.22 -4.38 14.77
C GLU A 121 -2.41 -3.23 13.76
N SER A 122 -2.58 -3.58 12.48
CA SER A 122 -2.93 -2.59 11.45
C SER A 122 -4.42 -2.26 11.49
N LYS A 123 -4.77 -0.98 11.42
CA LYS A 123 -6.17 -0.51 11.44
C LYS A 123 -6.42 0.55 10.39
N ALA A 124 -7.67 0.73 10.00
CA ALA A 124 -8.11 1.73 9.04
C ALA A 124 -9.42 2.34 9.52
N PHE A 125 -9.61 3.64 9.30
CA PHE A 125 -10.78 4.38 9.76
C PHE A 125 -11.22 5.43 8.73
N VAL A 126 -12.52 5.67 8.66
CA VAL A 126 -13.10 6.88 8.08
C VAL A 126 -13.68 7.74 9.21
N GLY A 127 -13.46 9.05 9.17
CA GLY A 127 -13.90 9.94 10.25
C GLY A 127 -14.27 11.33 9.80
N ALA A 128 -15.05 12.01 10.64
CA ALA A 128 -15.30 13.44 10.59
C ALA A 128 -14.56 14.12 11.75
N PHE A 129 -13.46 14.78 11.42
CA PHE A 129 -12.56 15.42 12.37
C PHE A 129 -12.77 16.93 12.39
N ASP A 130 -12.87 17.51 13.58
CA ASP A 130 -12.82 18.95 13.77
C ASP A 130 -11.36 19.38 14.01
N PRO A 131 -10.71 20.07 13.05
CA PRO A 131 -9.32 20.49 13.18
C PRO A 131 -9.12 21.66 14.15
N ILE A 132 -10.19 22.34 14.57
CA ILE A 132 -10.14 23.40 15.58
C ILE A 132 -10.00 22.79 16.97
N THR A 133 -10.83 21.80 17.30
CA THR A 133 -10.87 21.16 18.62
C THR A 133 -9.96 19.93 18.73
N GLY A 134 -9.61 19.30 17.62
CA GLY A 134 -8.85 18.05 17.59
C GLY A 134 -9.69 16.82 17.92
N GLN A 135 -11.02 16.91 17.79
CA GLN A 135 -11.95 15.84 18.17
C GLN A 135 -12.69 15.29 16.95
N TYR A 136 -13.02 14.00 17.01
CA TYR A 136 -13.92 13.38 16.05
C TYR A 136 -15.37 13.63 16.44
N LYS A 137 -16.19 14.09 15.48
CA LYS A 137 -17.65 14.00 15.58
C LYS A 137 -18.09 12.54 15.53
N TRP A 138 -17.48 11.78 14.62
CA TRP A 138 -17.60 10.34 14.53
C TRP A 138 -16.36 9.74 13.85
N ARG A 139 -16.12 8.46 14.12
CA ARG A 139 -15.02 7.66 13.56
C ARG A 139 -15.47 6.20 13.46
N HIS A 140 -15.34 5.60 12.28
CA HIS A 140 -15.72 4.21 12.02
C HIS A 140 -14.52 3.43 11.51
N GLN A 141 -14.30 2.24 12.07
CA GLN A 141 -13.27 1.33 11.58
C GLN A 141 -13.71 0.71 10.24
N LEU A 142 -12.79 0.64 9.29
CA LEU A 142 -12.98 0.04 7.97
C LEU A 142 -12.44 -1.39 7.96
N GLU A 143 -13.00 -2.21 7.08
CA GLU A 143 -12.57 -3.60 6.88
C GLU A 143 -11.25 -3.68 6.10
N SER A 144 -11.10 -2.90 5.02
CA SER A 144 -9.85 -2.83 4.26
C SER A 144 -8.86 -1.85 4.90
N LEU A 145 -7.57 -2.21 4.85
CA LEU A 145 -6.45 -1.34 5.25
C LEU A 145 -6.04 -0.30 4.19
N TYR A 146 -6.55 -0.43 2.97
CA TYR A 146 -6.32 0.51 1.88
C TYR A 146 -7.67 0.87 1.27
N ASN A 147 -8.03 2.14 1.28
CA ASN A 147 -9.32 2.65 0.81
C ASN A 147 -9.08 3.87 -0.07
N GLY A 148 -10.13 4.36 -0.73
CA GLY A 148 -10.08 5.58 -1.52
C GLY A 148 -10.39 6.83 -0.71
N GLY A 149 -10.26 7.97 -1.39
CA GLY A 149 -10.62 9.28 -0.85
C GLY A 149 -12.13 9.45 -0.66
N VAL A 150 -12.50 10.58 -0.06
CA VAL A 150 -13.89 10.89 0.27
C VAL A 150 -14.37 12.17 -0.39
N LEU A 151 -15.68 12.23 -0.66
CA LEU A 151 -16.38 13.40 -1.16
C LEU A 151 -17.58 13.70 -0.25
N ALA A 152 -17.52 14.79 0.51
CA ALA A 152 -18.68 15.33 1.21
C ALA A 152 -19.51 16.25 0.29
N THR A 153 -20.83 16.24 0.48
CA THR A 153 -21.78 17.17 -0.17
C THR A 153 -22.54 17.98 0.87
N THR A 154 -23.00 19.17 0.48
CA THR A 154 -23.83 20.05 1.33
C THR A 154 -25.21 19.48 1.67
N THR A 155 -25.57 18.33 1.11
CA THR A 155 -26.81 17.62 1.38
C THR A 155 -26.69 16.60 2.52
N GLY A 156 -25.55 16.59 3.22
CA GLY A 156 -25.30 15.69 4.33
C GLY A 156 -24.84 14.28 3.93
N LEU A 157 -24.22 14.13 2.76
CA LEU A 157 -23.72 12.84 2.27
C LEU A 157 -22.19 12.84 2.20
N VAL A 158 -21.58 11.70 2.51
CA VAL A 158 -20.14 11.42 2.29
C VAL A 158 -20.00 10.18 1.44
N PHE A 159 -19.42 10.33 0.25
CA PHE A 159 -19.11 9.22 -0.65
C PHE A 159 -17.69 8.75 -0.41
N GLN A 160 -17.48 7.43 -0.36
CA GLN A 160 -16.17 6.80 -0.21
C GLN A 160 -16.09 5.54 -1.06
N GLY A 161 -15.04 5.41 -1.87
CA GLY A 161 -14.67 4.12 -2.42
C GLY A 161 -13.86 3.33 -1.39
N GLU A 162 -14.31 2.15 -1.01
CA GLU A 162 -13.63 1.27 -0.05
C GLU A 162 -12.81 0.18 -0.75
N GLY A 163 -11.73 -0.27 -0.10
CA GLY A 163 -10.85 -1.30 -0.67
C GLY A 163 -11.49 -2.69 -0.76
N THR A 164 -12.62 -2.91 -0.11
CA THR A 164 -13.43 -4.12 -0.28
C THR A 164 -14.16 -4.18 -1.63
N GLY A 165 -14.08 -3.10 -2.44
CA GLY A 165 -14.74 -3.01 -3.75
C GLY A 165 -16.10 -2.32 -3.74
N ASN A 166 -16.50 -1.74 -2.61
CA ASN A 166 -17.76 -1.01 -2.48
C ASN A 166 -17.56 0.50 -2.65
N LEU A 167 -18.46 1.14 -3.39
CA LEU A 167 -18.71 2.57 -3.24
C LEU A 167 -19.79 2.75 -2.17
N VAL A 168 -19.42 3.36 -1.04
CA VAL A 168 -20.29 3.56 0.12
C VAL A 168 -20.70 5.01 0.22
N VAL A 169 -21.98 5.25 0.53
CA VAL A 169 -22.52 6.56 0.87
C VAL A 169 -22.92 6.55 2.34
N ARG A 170 -22.41 7.53 3.06
CA ARG A 170 -22.61 7.69 4.50
C ARG A 170 -23.37 8.97 4.79
N ASP A 171 -24.15 8.94 5.87
CA ASP A 171 -24.70 10.14 6.48
C ASP A 171 -23.57 10.97 7.10
N SER A 172 -23.50 12.27 6.80
CA SER A 172 -22.39 13.13 7.23
C SER A 172 -22.40 13.46 8.73
N ASP A 173 -23.54 13.31 9.40
CA ASP A 173 -23.71 13.61 10.82
C ASP A 173 -23.28 12.45 11.71
N THR A 174 -23.47 11.22 11.24
CA THR A 174 -23.26 10.00 12.02
C THR A 174 -22.15 9.10 11.47
N GLY A 175 -21.84 9.21 10.18
CA GLY A 175 -20.93 8.33 9.45
C GLY A 175 -21.54 6.96 9.11
N GLU A 176 -22.80 6.72 9.43
CA GLU A 176 -23.47 5.45 9.16
C GLU A 176 -23.65 5.23 7.64
N PRO A 177 -23.35 4.03 7.11
CA PRO A 177 -23.66 3.69 5.72
C PRO A 177 -25.17 3.72 5.51
N ILE A 178 -25.62 4.45 4.48
CA ILE A 178 -27.02 4.51 4.08
C ILE A 178 -27.26 3.89 2.70
N TRP A 179 -26.20 3.71 1.91
CA TRP A 179 -26.23 3.05 0.61
C TRP A 179 -24.84 2.51 0.25
N SER A 180 -24.80 1.42 -0.51
CA SER A 180 -23.57 0.84 -1.03
C SER A 180 -23.78 0.24 -2.42
N TYR A 181 -22.71 0.22 -3.21
CA TYR A 181 -22.67 -0.47 -4.51
C TYR A 181 -21.37 -1.24 -4.65
N ASP A 182 -21.49 -2.55 -4.86
CA ASP A 182 -20.38 -3.43 -5.17
C ASP A 182 -20.04 -3.29 -6.67
N ALA A 183 -18.86 -2.76 -6.95
CA ALA A 183 -18.38 -2.56 -8.30
C ALA A 183 -17.46 -3.70 -8.79
N GLN A 184 -17.21 -4.72 -7.97
CA GLN A 184 -16.36 -5.89 -8.22
C GLN A 184 -14.87 -5.59 -8.49
N GLY A 185 -14.48 -4.31 -8.57
CA GLY A 185 -13.11 -3.83 -8.56
C GLY A 185 -12.65 -3.40 -7.17
N THR A 186 -11.63 -2.54 -7.09
CA THR A 186 -11.24 -1.87 -5.84
C THR A 186 -11.20 -0.37 -6.04
N PHE A 187 -11.36 0.40 -4.96
CA PHE A 187 -11.31 1.85 -5.02
C PHE A 187 -10.12 2.37 -4.21
N GLY A 188 -9.20 3.05 -4.89
CA GLY A 188 -8.14 3.85 -4.25
C GLY A 188 -8.23 5.34 -4.57
N SER A 189 -9.03 5.74 -5.57
CA SER A 189 -9.03 7.11 -6.08
C SER A 189 -10.05 8.03 -5.41
N SER A 190 -10.07 9.29 -5.84
CA SER A 190 -11.08 10.28 -5.49
C SER A 190 -12.46 9.95 -6.06
N VAL A 191 -13.49 10.40 -5.36
CA VAL A 191 -14.86 10.50 -5.86
C VAL A 191 -15.14 11.95 -6.26
N MET A 192 -15.89 12.17 -7.34
CA MET A 192 -16.29 13.50 -7.78
C MET A 192 -17.79 13.55 -8.12
N THR A 193 -18.39 14.73 -8.07
CA THR A 193 -19.79 14.93 -8.47
C THR A 193 -19.92 16.10 -9.45
N TYR A 194 -20.88 16.01 -10.36
CA TYR A 194 -21.18 17.02 -11.36
C TYR A 194 -22.63 16.95 -11.80
N GLN A 195 -23.07 17.90 -12.61
CA GLN A 195 -24.43 18.00 -13.09
C GLN A 195 -24.47 18.16 -14.61
N ILE A 196 -25.40 17.46 -15.26
CA ILE A 196 -25.77 17.67 -16.67
C ILE A 196 -27.28 17.90 -16.72
N GLY A 197 -27.70 19.07 -17.21
CA GLY A 197 -29.12 19.47 -17.12
C GLY A 197 -29.55 19.53 -15.66
N ASP A 198 -30.65 18.86 -15.31
CA ASP A 198 -31.16 18.77 -13.93
C ASP A 198 -30.76 17.46 -13.23
N THR A 199 -29.82 16.68 -13.81
CA THR A 199 -29.38 15.40 -13.25
C THR A 199 -27.98 15.52 -12.65
N GLN A 200 -27.87 15.22 -11.36
CA GLN A 200 -26.58 15.06 -10.68
C GLN A 200 -26.01 13.67 -10.93
N TYR A 201 -24.70 13.62 -11.11
CA TYR A 201 -23.90 12.42 -11.31
C TYR A 201 -22.78 12.36 -10.28
N VAL A 202 -22.42 11.14 -9.91
CA VAL A 202 -21.23 10.84 -9.10
C VAL A 202 -20.33 9.94 -9.91
N ALA A 203 -19.06 10.32 -10.08
CA ALA A 203 -18.08 9.55 -10.83
C ALA A 203 -16.91 9.18 -9.94
N VAL A 204 -16.42 7.95 -10.11
CA VAL A 204 -15.27 7.40 -9.38
C VAL A 204 -14.45 6.51 -10.32
N LEU A 205 -13.12 6.56 -10.20
CA LEU A 205 -12.25 5.61 -10.88
C LEU A 205 -12.16 4.33 -10.04
N MET A 206 -12.54 3.22 -10.67
CA MET A 206 -12.42 1.90 -10.10
C MET A 206 -11.19 1.22 -10.69
N ASN A 207 -10.34 0.69 -9.83
CA ASN A 207 -9.27 -0.21 -10.25
C ASN A 207 -9.87 -1.53 -10.71
N GLY A 208 -9.28 -2.11 -11.76
CA GLY A 208 -9.72 -3.41 -12.27
C GLY A 208 -9.55 -4.55 -11.27
N ASN A 209 -10.18 -5.67 -11.58
CA ASN A 209 -10.02 -6.92 -10.85
C ASN A 209 -9.60 -8.04 -11.81
N ARG A 210 -8.36 -8.50 -11.65
CA ARG A 210 -7.75 -9.52 -12.51
C ARG A 210 -8.42 -10.88 -12.37
N THR A 211 -8.96 -11.23 -11.21
CA THR A 211 -9.58 -12.55 -11.00
C THR A 211 -10.88 -12.70 -11.79
N ILE A 212 -11.39 -11.63 -12.39
CA ILE A 212 -12.63 -11.64 -13.16
C ILE A 212 -12.49 -10.93 -14.52
N ASP A 213 -11.25 -10.69 -14.97
CA ASP A 213 -10.93 -9.93 -16.20
C ASP A 213 -11.55 -8.54 -16.29
N LEU A 214 -11.71 -7.87 -15.15
CA LEU A 214 -12.28 -6.53 -15.08
C LEU A 214 -11.17 -5.49 -15.23
N GLY A 215 -11.23 -4.68 -16.29
CA GLY A 215 -10.34 -3.55 -16.48
C GLY A 215 -10.68 -2.36 -15.57
N GLY A 216 -9.69 -1.48 -15.34
CA GLY A 216 -9.94 -0.21 -14.66
C GLY A 216 -11.00 0.61 -15.43
N SER A 217 -11.99 1.13 -14.70
CA SER A 217 -13.19 1.72 -15.31
C SER A 217 -13.62 2.98 -14.59
N VAL A 218 -14.21 3.93 -15.32
CA VAL A 218 -14.93 5.06 -14.71
C VAL A 218 -16.35 4.57 -14.42
N VAL A 219 -16.71 4.51 -13.14
CA VAL A 219 -18.08 4.20 -12.71
C VAL A 219 -18.81 5.52 -12.49
N VAL A 220 -19.92 5.72 -13.21
CA VAL A 220 -20.75 6.93 -13.12
C VAL A 220 -22.15 6.56 -12.67
N LEU A 221 -22.57 7.12 -11.55
CA LEU A 221 -23.86 6.87 -10.93
C LEU A 221 -24.75 8.10 -11.01
N LYS A 222 -26.05 7.87 -11.06
CA LYS A 222 -27.11 8.86 -10.86
C LYS A 222 -28.30 8.17 -10.20
N LEU A 223 -29.23 8.96 -9.68
CA LEU A 223 -30.52 8.44 -9.24
C LEU A 223 -31.24 7.73 -10.40
N ASP A 224 -31.87 6.60 -10.08
CA ASP A 224 -32.61 5.73 -11.02
C ASP A 224 -31.77 5.27 -12.23
N GLY A 225 -30.45 5.17 -12.07
CA GLY A 225 -29.57 4.56 -13.07
C GLY A 225 -29.73 3.04 -13.12
N GLU A 226 -29.95 2.49 -14.31
CA GLU A 226 -30.15 1.03 -14.53
C GLU A 226 -28.95 0.34 -15.20
N ALA A 227 -27.88 1.09 -15.47
CA ALA A 227 -26.68 0.52 -16.07
C ALA A 227 -26.02 -0.47 -15.10
N ALA A 228 -25.77 -1.69 -15.57
CA ALA A 228 -25.01 -2.70 -14.83
C ALA A 228 -23.58 -2.75 -15.37
N LEU A 229 -22.61 -2.97 -14.47
CA LEU A 229 -21.28 -3.37 -14.89
C LEU A 229 -21.37 -4.73 -15.61
N PRO A 230 -20.52 -4.97 -16.63
CA PRO A 230 -20.50 -6.27 -17.29
C PRO A 230 -20.28 -7.36 -16.24
N THR A 231 -21.09 -8.42 -16.27
CA THR A 231 -20.89 -9.58 -15.41
C THR A 231 -19.53 -10.17 -15.74
N ALA A 232 -18.64 -10.10 -14.77
CA ALA A 232 -17.29 -10.57 -14.93
C ALA A 232 -17.28 -12.10 -14.84
N THR A 233 -16.52 -12.77 -15.72
CA THR A 233 -16.38 -14.22 -15.65
C THR A 233 -15.29 -14.50 -14.63
N VAL A 234 -15.59 -15.24 -13.56
CA VAL A 234 -14.56 -15.65 -12.60
C VAL A 234 -13.49 -16.42 -13.36
N ILE A 235 -12.30 -15.85 -13.43
CA ILE A 235 -11.08 -16.59 -13.72
C ILE A 235 -10.79 -17.31 -12.42
N GLU A 236 -10.92 -18.64 -12.43
CA GLU A 236 -10.47 -19.50 -11.34
C GLU A 236 -9.08 -19.03 -10.90
N PRO A 237 -8.81 -18.87 -9.58
CA PRO A 237 -7.48 -18.50 -9.12
C PRO A 237 -6.48 -19.47 -9.76
N ALA A 238 -5.48 -18.93 -10.45
CA ALA A 238 -4.53 -19.76 -11.17
C ALA A 238 -3.88 -20.73 -10.17
N GLU A 239 -4.15 -22.03 -10.32
CA GLU A 239 -3.37 -23.06 -9.65
C GLU A 239 -1.89 -22.78 -9.92
N VAL A 240 -1.04 -22.93 -8.91
CA VAL A 240 0.40 -22.73 -9.12
C VAL A 240 0.86 -23.70 -10.22
N PRO A 241 1.38 -23.20 -11.36
CA PRO A 241 1.75 -24.06 -12.48
C PRO A 241 2.84 -25.06 -12.10
N GLU A 242 3.04 -26.07 -12.94
CA GLU A 242 4.23 -26.91 -12.85
C GLU A 242 5.49 -26.04 -12.90
N GLN A 243 6.34 -26.24 -11.90
CA GLN A 243 7.61 -25.53 -11.75
C GLN A 243 8.74 -26.40 -12.30
N PRO A 244 9.89 -25.83 -12.69
CA PRO A 244 11.10 -26.60 -12.99
C PRO A 244 11.39 -27.61 -11.87
N ASP A 245 12.16 -28.66 -12.13
CA ASP A 245 12.53 -29.73 -11.17
C ASP A 245 13.98 -29.64 -10.68
N ASP A 246 14.69 -28.58 -11.07
CA ASP A 246 16.06 -28.25 -10.65
C ASP A 246 16.22 -28.31 -9.11
N GLU A 247 17.35 -28.88 -8.65
CA GLU A 247 17.75 -28.85 -7.24
C GLU A 247 18.64 -27.64 -6.96
N TYR A 248 18.29 -26.87 -5.94
CA TYR A 248 19.03 -25.68 -5.53
C TYR A 248 19.62 -25.85 -4.14
N SER A 249 20.83 -25.33 -3.94
CA SER A 249 21.42 -25.28 -2.60
C SER A 249 20.74 -24.20 -1.75
N GLU A 250 20.70 -24.41 -0.44
CA GLU A 250 20.17 -23.42 0.51
C GLU A 250 20.89 -22.07 0.39
N GLN A 251 22.20 -22.09 0.13
CA GLN A 251 23.00 -20.88 -0.08
C GLN A 251 22.54 -20.10 -1.32
N LEU A 252 22.26 -20.78 -2.43
CA LEU A 252 21.81 -20.14 -3.66
C LEU A 252 20.41 -19.54 -3.49
N VAL A 253 19.51 -20.26 -2.83
CA VAL A 253 18.16 -19.78 -2.51
C VAL A 253 18.22 -18.56 -1.58
N THR A 254 19.12 -18.56 -0.60
CA THR A 254 19.31 -17.43 0.32
C THR A 254 19.83 -16.20 -0.42
N GLN A 255 20.83 -16.36 -1.28
CA GLN A 255 21.31 -15.28 -2.14
C GLN A 255 20.20 -14.75 -3.07
N GLY A 256 19.40 -15.65 -3.64
CA GLY A 256 18.26 -15.30 -4.48
C GLY A 256 17.20 -14.48 -3.77
N ASN A 257 16.92 -14.82 -2.51
CA ASN A 257 15.99 -14.09 -1.67
C ASN A 257 16.44 -12.63 -1.45
N GLU A 258 17.71 -12.41 -1.15
CA GLU A 258 18.27 -11.06 -0.97
C GLU A 258 18.17 -10.25 -2.26
N LEU A 259 18.61 -10.82 -3.39
CA LEU A 259 18.58 -10.17 -4.69
C LEU A 259 17.16 -9.87 -5.17
N TYR A 260 16.23 -10.81 -4.99
CA TYR A 260 14.83 -10.61 -5.33
C TYR A 260 14.20 -9.45 -4.56
N HIS A 261 14.43 -9.39 -3.25
CA HIS A 261 13.87 -8.31 -2.44
C HIS A 261 14.53 -6.95 -2.72
N ALA A 262 15.81 -6.94 -3.12
CA ALA A 262 16.50 -5.73 -3.53
C ALA A 262 16.09 -5.22 -4.93
N GLN A 263 15.78 -6.11 -5.88
CA GLN A 263 15.64 -5.75 -7.30
C GLN A 263 14.23 -5.93 -7.87
N CYS A 264 13.43 -6.85 -7.33
CA CYS A 264 12.18 -7.31 -7.94
C CYS A 264 10.94 -7.02 -7.09
N ALA A 265 11.06 -7.11 -5.76
CA ALA A 265 9.92 -7.09 -4.84
C ALA A 265 9.12 -5.78 -4.85
N SER A 266 9.73 -4.66 -5.20
CA SER A 266 9.01 -3.37 -5.30
C SER A 266 7.91 -3.39 -6.36
N CYS A 267 8.06 -4.20 -7.41
CA CYS A 267 7.07 -4.34 -8.49
C CYS A 267 6.28 -5.63 -8.37
N HIS A 268 6.93 -6.75 -8.02
CA HIS A 268 6.35 -8.09 -8.01
C HIS A 268 5.85 -8.54 -6.64
N GLY A 269 6.08 -7.76 -5.59
CA GLY A 269 5.75 -8.07 -4.21
C GLY A 269 6.86 -8.73 -3.41
N GLY A 270 6.85 -8.54 -2.09
CA GLY A 270 7.65 -9.34 -1.18
C GLY A 270 7.09 -10.76 -1.08
N ILE A 271 7.94 -11.78 -1.25
CA ILE A 271 7.55 -13.17 -1.02
C ILE A 271 7.90 -13.52 0.42
N GLY A 272 6.89 -13.86 1.22
CA GLY A 272 7.04 -14.13 2.65
C GLY A 272 7.14 -12.86 3.51
N ILE A 273 6.85 -11.68 2.95
CA ILE A 273 6.82 -10.39 3.64
C ILE A 273 5.52 -9.66 3.26
N PRO A 274 4.81 -8.98 4.18
CA PRO A 274 3.63 -8.19 3.85
C PRO A 274 3.94 -7.11 2.81
N ASN A 275 3.05 -6.97 1.83
CA ASN A 275 3.15 -5.92 0.82
C ASN A 275 2.55 -4.62 1.35
N GLU A 276 3.35 -3.55 1.34
CA GLU A 276 2.95 -2.22 1.81
C GLU A 276 2.39 -1.33 0.69
N VAL A 277 2.48 -1.79 -0.55
CA VAL A 277 1.96 -1.12 -1.74
C VAL A 277 1.18 -2.10 -2.60
N ALA A 278 0.17 -1.60 -3.31
CA ALA A 278 -0.59 -2.39 -4.27
C ALA A 278 0.33 -2.85 -5.41
N ILE A 279 0.46 -4.17 -5.56
CA ILE A 279 1.27 -4.80 -6.61
C ILE A 279 0.45 -4.85 -7.89
N THR A 280 1.00 -4.28 -8.96
CA THR A 280 0.41 -4.35 -10.29
C THR A 280 1.21 -5.22 -11.25
N ALA A 281 2.43 -5.67 -10.90
CA ALA A 281 3.16 -6.61 -11.75
C ALA A 281 2.63 -8.06 -11.59
N PRO A 282 3.01 -9.00 -12.48
CA PRO A 282 2.69 -10.41 -12.32
C PRO A 282 3.26 -11.01 -11.02
N GLU A 283 2.52 -11.91 -10.38
CA GLU A 283 3.03 -12.73 -9.27
C GLU A 283 4.00 -13.77 -9.82
N LEU A 284 5.29 -13.67 -9.47
CA LEU A 284 6.34 -14.50 -10.09
C LEU A 284 6.28 -15.96 -9.66
N ARG A 285 5.62 -16.30 -8.54
CA ARG A 285 5.39 -17.71 -8.18
C ARG A 285 4.43 -18.43 -9.12
N LEU A 286 3.75 -17.70 -10.01
CA LEU A 286 2.83 -18.24 -11.02
C LEU A 286 3.46 -18.34 -12.42
N MET A 287 4.79 -18.22 -12.54
CA MET A 287 5.47 -18.40 -13.82
C MET A 287 5.28 -19.84 -14.35
N THR A 288 5.05 -19.94 -15.66
CA THR A 288 5.01 -21.22 -16.37
C THR A 288 6.42 -21.70 -16.73
N LEU A 289 6.56 -22.98 -17.09
CA LEU A 289 7.82 -23.52 -17.61
C LEU A 289 8.38 -22.70 -18.79
N ASP A 290 7.52 -22.24 -19.70
CA ASP A 290 7.92 -21.38 -20.82
C ASP A 290 8.48 -20.04 -20.34
N THR A 291 7.85 -19.44 -19.30
CA THR A 291 8.34 -18.18 -18.72
C THR A 291 9.68 -18.38 -18.00
N HIS A 292 9.85 -19.51 -17.32
CA HIS A 292 11.12 -19.90 -16.72
C HIS A 292 12.22 -20.15 -17.76
N ALA A 293 11.87 -20.68 -18.94
CA ALA A 293 12.81 -20.90 -20.03
C ALA A 293 13.23 -19.60 -20.72
N ASP A 294 12.34 -18.61 -20.77
CA ASP A 294 12.60 -17.26 -21.33
C ASP A 294 13.13 -16.26 -20.27
N PHE A 295 13.44 -16.71 -19.06
CA PHE A 295 13.72 -15.85 -17.91
C PHE A 295 14.88 -14.88 -18.15
N GLU A 296 15.99 -15.36 -18.72
CA GLU A 296 17.13 -14.51 -19.06
C GLU A 296 16.77 -13.46 -20.12
N ASN A 297 15.99 -13.84 -21.13
CA ASN A 297 15.58 -12.93 -22.18
C ASN A 297 14.64 -11.83 -21.65
N ILE A 298 13.77 -12.18 -20.70
CA ILE A 298 12.87 -11.24 -20.03
C ILE A 298 13.66 -10.27 -19.13
N VAL A 299 14.52 -10.82 -18.25
CA VAL A 299 15.17 -10.04 -17.18
C VAL A 299 16.42 -9.33 -17.65
N ILE A 300 17.26 -9.97 -18.48
CA ILE A 300 18.53 -9.41 -18.94
C ILE A 300 18.37 -8.72 -20.30
N ASN A 301 17.72 -9.36 -21.27
CA ASN A 301 17.65 -8.82 -22.64
C ASN A 301 16.45 -7.90 -22.88
N GLY A 302 15.64 -7.62 -21.86
CA GLY A 302 14.55 -6.65 -21.92
C GLY A 302 13.40 -7.03 -22.86
N ALA A 303 13.11 -8.32 -23.05
CA ALA A 303 12.04 -8.77 -23.95
C ALA A 303 10.65 -8.20 -23.62
N LEU A 304 10.46 -7.73 -22.38
CA LEU A 304 9.23 -7.09 -21.89
C LEU A 304 9.41 -5.61 -21.52
N ALA A 305 10.50 -4.95 -21.96
CA ALA A 305 10.79 -3.54 -21.66
C ALA A 305 9.68 -2.59 -22.09
N GLU A 306 9.10 -2.79 -23.29
CA GLU A 306 7.97 -1.98 -23.78
C GLU A 306 6.69 -2.15 -22.94
N ARG A 307 6.61 -3.19 -22.12
CA ARG A 307 5.49 -3.46 -21.20
C ARG A 307 5.79 -3.03 -19.76
N GLY A 308 6.93 -2.36 -19.53
CA GLY A 308 7.31 -1.83 -18.22
C GLY A 308 8.14 -2.76 -17.34
N MET A 309 8.60 -3.92 -17.85
CA MET A 309 9.58 -4.77 -17.17
C MET A 309 11.00 -4.34 -17.57
N PRO A 310 11.77 -3.64 -16.72
CA PRO A 310 13.08 -3.14 -17.09
C PRO A 310 14.07 -4.29 -17.37
N ASP A 311 15.04 -4.05 -18.25
CA ASP A 311 16.20 -4.91 -18.43
C ASP A 311 17.20 -4.72 -17.27
N PHE A 312 17.96 -5.76 -16.94
CA PHE A 312 18.93 -5.78 -15.83
C PHE A 312 20.34 -6.18 -16.30
N GLU A 313 20.67 -6.03 -17.59
CA GLU A 313 21.98 -6.40 -18.16
C GLU A 313 23.16 -5.80 -17.39
N ASP A 314 23.06 -4.53 -17.00
CA ASP A 314 24.11 -3.83 -16.26
C ASP A 314 24.12 -4.15 -14.75
N ALA A 315 23.07 -4.77 -14.22
CA ALA A 315 22.85 -4.94 -12.78
C ALA A 315 22.98 -6.39 -12.28
N LEU A 316 22.75 -7.37 -13.15
CA LEU A 316 22.71 -8.79 -12.78
C LEU A 316 23.55 -9.63 -13.74
N GLY A 317 24.49 -10.40 -13.18
CA GLY A 317 25.16 -11.48 -13.90
C GLY A 317 24.38 -12.79 -13.87
N GLY A 318 24.75 -13.76 -14.71
CA GLY A 318 24.04 -15.04 -14.83
C GLY A 318 23.90 -15.84 -13.52
N VAL A 319 24.91 -15.79 -12.63
CA VAL A 319 24.82 -16.46 -11.31
C VAL A 319 23.79 -15.79 -10.41
N GLN A 320 23.71 -14.46 -10.43
CA GLN A 320 22.73 -13.70 -9.64
C GLN A 320 21.31 -13.93 -10.18
N LEU A 321 21.17 -13.97 -11.51
CA LEU A 321 19.91 -14.29 -12.18
C LEU A 321 19.41 -15.68 -11.77
N GLU A 322 20.28 -16.69 -11.79
CA GLU A 322 19.90 -18.06 -11.39
C GLU A 322 19.58 -18.14 -9.90
N ALA A 323 20.27 -17.39 -9.04
CA ALA A 323 19.92 -17.30 -7.63
C ALA A 323 18.48 -16.78 -7.44
N ILE A 324 18.11 -15.69 -8.12
CA ILE A 324 16.75 -15.15 -8.09
C ILE A 324 15.74 -16.19 -8.58
N ARG A 325 16.01 -16.86 -9.71
CA ARG A 325 15.15 -17.92 -10.27
C ARG A 325 14.99 -19.08 -9.28
N ALA A 326 16.08 -19.54 -8.66
CA ALA A 326 16.09 -20.59 -7.66
C ALA A 326 15.20 -20.26 -6.45
N PHE A 327 15.28 -19.03 -5.96
CA PHE A 327 14.40 -18.55 -4.89
C PHE A 327 12.93 -18.59 -5.30
N ILE A 328 12.57 -18.02 -6.46
CA ILE A 328 11.19 -17.99 -6.94
C ILE A 328 10.62 -19.40 -7.11
N VAL A 329 11.36 -20.31 -7.75
CA VAL A 329 10.95 -21.71 -7.95
C VAL A 329 10.72 -22.40 -6.60
N THR A 330 11.62 -22.21 -5.64
CA THR A 330 11.51 -22.81 -4.30
C THR A 330 10.24 -22.33 -3.59
N GLN A 331 9.97 -21.02 -3.65
CA GLN A 331 8.76 -20.44 -3.03
C GLN A 331 7.47 -20.83 -3.74
N ALA A 332 7.50 -20.98 -5.08
CA ALA A 332 6.36 -21.47 -5.85
C ALA A 332 6.02 -22.92 -5.51
N ARG A 333 7.03 -23.80 -5.41
CA ARG A 333 6.83 -25.20 -4.99
C ARG A 333 6.24 -25.28 -3.58
N GLN A 334 6.75 -24.49 -2.62
CA GLN A 334 6.20 -24.42 -1.27
C GLN A 334 4.73 -23.98 -1.29
N LEU A 335 4.40 -22.90 -2.01
CA LEU A 335 3.02 -22.42 -2.14
C LEU A 335 2.08 -23.48 -2.72
N ARG A 336 2.56 -24.29 -3.67
CA ARG A 336 1.79 -25.39 -4.27
C ARG A 336 1.56 -26.55 -3.31
N GLU A 337 2.51 -26.85 -2.42
CA GLU A 337 2.35 -27.88 -1.38
C GLU A 337 1.36 -27.45 -0.29
N ASP A 338 1.22 -26.14 -0.06
CA ASP A 338 0.32 -25.56 0.93
C ASP A 338 -1.14 -25.38 0.44
N GLN A 339 -1.41 -25.59 -0.87
CA GLN A 339 -2.73 -25.51 -1.51
C GLN A 339 -3.52 -26.82 -1.43
#